data_AF-A0A4U6UBM8-F1
#
_entry.id   AF-A0A4U6UBM8-F1
#
_cell.length_a   1.000
_cell.length_b   1.000
_cell.length_c   1.000
_cell.angle_alpha   90.00
_cell.angle_beta   90.00
_cell.angle_gamma   90.00
#
_symmetry.space_group_name_H-M   'P 1'
#
loop_
_entity.id
_entity.type
_entity.pdbx_description
1 polymer ?
#
loop_
_entity_poly.entity_id
_entity_poly.type
_entity_poly.pdbx_seq_one_letter_code
_entity_poly.pdbx_strand_id
1 'polypeptide(L)'
;MSAGEGRAKAGWAAADPWVGDDGGVEWDGDGGGAGGGGGRGAGRRRGGRRCQAESGASETCDHIIFHCPFVANTWSSLGVDTSASSVASLWTVPHPTIAPGEHSSTFLILLCWSLWKHRNDVVFQRAPASSQRFWTTCCEEARLWRERFKPSDQVIADAWCSVFRSM
;
A
#
# COMPACT_ATOMS: atom_id res chain seq x y z
N MET A 1 46.85 -19.82 13.84
CA MET A 1 45.95 -20.78 14.51
C MET A 1 45.14 -19.96 15.49
N SER A 2 43.92 -19.51 15.13
CA SER A 2 42.62 -20.18 15.36
C SER A 2 42.43 -20.54 16.85
N ALA A 3 41.40 -20.15 17.60
CA ALA A 3 40.01 -19.78 17.33
C ALA A 3 39.60 -18.71 18.40
N GLY A 4 38.58 -17.86 18.28
CA GLY A 4 37.25 -18.06 17.73
C GLY A 4 36.28 -18.30 18.89
N GLU A 5 35.76 -17.24 19.51
CA GLU A 5 34.70 -17.35 20.51
C GLU A 5 33.53 -16.46 20.10
N GLY A 6 32.48 -17.12 19.62
CA GLY A 6 31.29 -16.52 19.03
C GLY A 6 30.36 -15.95 20.09
N ARG A 7 29.99 -14.68 19.92
CA ARG A 7 28.90 -14.07 20.66
C ARG A 7 27.58 -14.39 19.95
N ALA A 8 26.71 -15.10 20.66
CA ALA A 8 25.41 -15.55 20.22
C ALA A 8 24.54 -14.41 19.66
N LYS A 9 23.88 -14.68 18.53
CA LYS A 9 22.82 -13.85 17.96
C LYS A 9 21.62 -13.88 18.92
N ALA A 10 21.30 -12.75 19.53
CA ALA A 10 20.01 -12.58 20.18
C ALA A 10 18.93 -12.54 19.07
N GLY A 11 18.12 -13.60 19.02
CA GLY A 11 16.97 -13.68 18.13
C GLY A 11 15.92 -12.67 18.56
N TRP A 12 15.54 -11.79 17.64
CA TRP A 12 14.33 -10.97 17.75
C TRP A 12 13.13 -11.86 17.41
N ALA A 13 12.77 -12.77 18.29
CA ALA A 13 11.44 -13.36 18.25
C ALA A 13 10.47 -12.35 18.86
N ALA A 14 10.10 -11.33 18.09
CA ALA A 14 8.95 -10.51 18.40
C ALA A 14 7.72 -11.29 17.94
N ALA A 15 6.92 -11.77 18.90
CA ALA A 15 5.60 -12.30 18.62
C ALA A 15 4.77 -11.23 17.90
N ASP A 16 4.20 -11.59 16.75
CA ASP A 16 3.29 -10.74 15.97
C ASP A 16 2.04 -10.42 16.80
N PRO A 17 1.76 -9.15 17.12
CA PRO A 17 0.55 -8.75 17.86
C PRO A 17 -0.75 -8.88 17.06
N TRP A 18 -0.68 -9.42 15.83
CA TRP A 18 -1.79 -9.51 14.88
C TRP A 18 -2.21 -10.95 14.54
N VAL A 19 -1.60 -11.95 15.17
CA VAL A 19 -2.12 -13.33 15.15
C VAL A 19 -3.16 -13.43 16.28
N GLY A 20 -4.38 -13.04 15.97
CA GLY A 20 -5.53 -13.37 16.81
C GLY A 20 -5.91 -14.83 16.58
N ASP A 21 -6.01 -15.59 17.66
CA ASP A 21 -6.59 -16.93 17.73
C ASP A 21 -7.78 -17.10 16.78
N ASP A 22 -7.67 -18.05 15.84
CA ASP A 22 -8.80 -18.65 15.15
C ASP A 22 -9.61 -19.48 16.15
N GLY A 23 -10.31 -18.79 17.05
CA GLY A 23 -11.36 -19.35 17.88
C GLY A 23 -12.57 -19.66 17.01
N GLY A 24 -12.57 -20.83 16.38
CA GLY A 24 -13.75 -21.40 15.73
C GLY A 24 -14.88 -21.51 16.73
N VAL A 25 -15.92 -20.70 16.55
CA VAL A 25 -17.20 -20.88 17.26
C VAL A 25 -18.08 -21.77 16.40
N GLU A 26 -18.21 -22.99 16.91
CA GLU A 26 -19.20 -24.02 16.62
C GLU A 26 -20.61 -23.43 16.56
N TRP A 27 -21.29 -23.63 15.42
CA TRP A 27 -22.70 -23.25 15.26
C TRP A 27 -23.58 -24.43 15.65
N ASP A 28 -24.07 -24.41 16.89
CA ASP A 28 -25.21 -25.23 17.31
C ASP A 28 -26.49 -24.69 16.67
N GLY A 29 -27.23 -25.60 16.03
CA GLY A 29 -28.53 -25.32 15.45
C GLY A 29 -29.66 -25.50 16.45
N ASP A 30 -30.57 -24.54 16.50
CA ASP A 30 -32.00 -24.64 16.88
C ASP A 30 -32.59 -23.26 16.51
N GLY A 31 -33.71 -23.07 15.82
CA GLY A 31 -34.99 -23.74 15.90
C GLY A 31 -36.06 -22.63 15.88
N GLY A 32 -36.88 -22.58 14.82
CA GLY A 32 -38.26 -22.05 14.75
C GLY A 32 -38.63 -20.64 15.27
N GLY A 33 -39.38 -19.88 14.45
CA GLY A 33 -40.25 -18.82 14.97
C GLY A 33 -40.75 -17.81 13.94
N ALA A 34 -41.99 -17.99 13.50
CA ALA A 34 -42.74 -17.09 12.63
C ALA A 34 -43.08 -15.74 13.30
N GLY A 35 -43.24 -14.68 12.50
CA GLY A 35 -43.86 -13.42 12.97
C GLY A 35 -43.72 -12.29 11.96
N GLY A 36 -44.82 -11.95 11.28
CA GLY A 36 -44.89 -10.84 10.33
C GLY A 36 -44.90 -9.46 11.00
N GLY A 37 -44.66 -8.42 10.19
CA GLY A 37 -44.85 -7.03 10.61
C GLY A 37 -44.05 -6.05 9.78
N GLY A 38 -44.73 -5.33 8.88
CA GLY A 38 -44.15 -4.28 8.07
C GLY A 38 -43.56 -3.15 8.93
N GLY A 39 -42.35 -2.73 8.59
CA GLY A 39 -41.68 -1.57 9.17
C GLY A 39 -40.58 -1.13 8.23
N ARG A 40 -40.70 0.08 7.68
CA ARG A 40 -39.73 0.72 6.79
C ARG A 40 -38.32 0.55 7.35
N GLY A 41 -37.48 -0.16 6.60
CA GLY A 41 -36.12 -0.52 7.00
C GLY A 41 -35.23 0.72 7.12
N ALA A 42 -35.12 1.24 8.34
CA ALA A 42 -33.89 1.89 8.76
C ALA A 42 -32.80 0.82 8.86
N GLY A 43 -31.64 1.11 8.26
CA GLY A 43 -30.41 0.40 8.56
C GLY A 43 -30.03 -0.70 7.57
N ARG A 44 -29.11 -0.36 6.67
CA ARG A 44 -27.82 -1.06 6.63
C ARG A 44 -26.73 0.00 6.49
N ARG A 45 -26.13 0.40 7.61
CA ARG A 45 -24.80 1.00 7.59
C ARG A 45 -23.88 -0.08 7.02
N ARG A 46 -23.59 -0.02 5.72
CA ARG A 46 -22.58 -0.88 5.09
C ARG A 46 -21.20 -0.40 5.56
N GLY A 47 -20.78 -0.86 6.73
CA GLY A 47 -19.37 -0.86 7.14
C GLY A 47 -18.61 -1.75 6.16
N GLY A 48 -17.71 -1.14 5.38
CA GLY A 48 -16.92 -1.83 4.38
C GLY A 48 -16.24 -0.79 3.50
N ARG A 49 -15.01 -0.45 3.89
CA ARG A 49 -14.05 0.39 3.16
C ARG A 49 -13.92 -0.20 1.75
N ARG A 50 -14.48 0.48 0.76
CA ARG A 50 -14.49 0.06 -0.65
C ARG A 50 -13.70 1.11 -1.42
N CYS A 51 -12.77 0.68 -2.26
CA CYS A 51 -12.28 1.51 -3.34
C CYS A 51 -13.49 1.85 -4.24
N GLN A 52 -13.66 3.12 -4.57
CA GLN A 52 -14.84 3.58 -5.32
C GLN A 52 -14.91 2.98 -6.75
N ALA A 53 -13.80 2.34 -7.19
CA ALA A 53 -13.63 1.73 -8.51
C ALA A 53 -14.14 0.27 -8.58
N GLU A 54 -14.14 -0.51 -7.50
CA GLU A 54 -14.58 -1.91 -7.51
C GLU A 54 -15.52 -2.18 -6.33
N SER A 55 -16.79 -2.31 -6.65
CA SER A 55 -17.86 -2.60 -5.70
C SER A 55 -17.83 -4.07 -5.27
N GLY A 56 -16.73 -4.57 -4.69
CA GLY A 56 -16.65 -5.99 -4.30
C GLY A 56 -15.39 -6.47 -3.58
N ALA A 57 -14.21 -5.89 -3.84
CA ALA A 57 -12.97 -6.37 -3.23
C ALA A 57 -12.83 -5.94 -1.76
N SER A 58 -12.33 -6.84 -0.91
CA SER A 58 -11.90 -6.48 0.44
C SER A 58 -10.68 -5.58 0.36
N GLU A 59 -10.75 -4.41 0.99
CA GLU A 59 -9.65 -3.46 0.98
C GLU A 59 -8.53 -3.90 1.94
N THR A 60 -7.57 -4.65 1.39
CA THR A 60 -6.34 -5.10 2.04
C THR A 60 -5.17 -4.17 1.75
N CYS A 61 -4.05 -4.32 2.48
CA CYS A 61 -2.81 -3.60 2.17
C CYS A 61 -2.36 -3.86 0.73
N ASP A 62 -2.40 -5.12 0.28
CA ASP A 62 -2.05 -5.52 -1.09
C ASP A 62 -2.97 -4.85 -2.13
N HIS A 63 -4.27 -4.77 -1.85
CA HIS A 63 -5.18 -4.05 -2.72
C HIS A 63 -4.86 -2.55 -2.80
N ILE A 64 -4.55 -1.90 -1.67
CA ILE A 64 -4.24 -0.47 -1.64
C ILE A 64 -2.92 -0.15 -2.36
N ILE A 65 -1.92 -1.02 -2.25
CA ILE A 65 -0.55 -0.75 -2.74
C ILE A 65 -0.28 -1.33 -4.14
N PHE A 66 -1.00 -2.38 -4.57
CA PHE A 66 -0.75 -3.04 -5.85
C PHE A 66 -1.99 -3.22 -6.72
N HIS A 67 -3.09 -3.74 -6.17
CA HIS A 67 -4.15 -4.30 -7.02
C HIS A 67 -5.32 -3.37 -7.34
N CYS A 68 -5.49 -2.25 -6.63
CA CYS A 68 -6.51 -1.27 -6.97
C CYS A 68 -6.32 -0.77 -8.42
N PRO A 69 -7.37 -0.62 -9.26
CA PRO A 69 -7.21 -0.26 -10.67
C PRO A 69 -6.39 1.02 -10.92
N PHE A 70 -6.58 2.04 -10.08
CA PHE A 70 -5.77 3.26 -10.15
C PHE A 70 -4.27 2.96 -9.94
N VAL A 71 -3.98 2.08 -8.98
CA VAL A 71 -2.63 1.73 -8.54
C VAL A 71 -1.95 0.82 -9.55
N ALA A 72 -2.68 -0.17 -10.07
CA ALA A 72 -2.21 -1.04 -11.16
C ALA A 72 -1.83 -0.21 -12.41
N ASN A 73 -2.64 0.78 -12.78
CA ASN A 73 -2.32 1.70 -13.87
C ASN A 73 -1.08 2.56 -13.57
N THR A 74 -0.92 2.99 -12.32
CA THR A 74 0.24 3.77 -11.87
C THR A 74 1.54 2.97 -11.95
N TRP A 75 1.52 1.70 -11.53
CA TRP A 75 2.69 0.81 -11.69
C TRP A 75 2.97 0.50 -13.16
N SER A 76 1.92 0.30 -13.95
CA SER A 76 2.04 0.02 -15.39
C SER A 76 2.66 1.18 -16.17
N SER A 77 2.35 2.44 -15.81
CA SER A 77 2.99 3.61 -16.47
C SER A 77 4.47 3.72 -16.15
N LEU A 78 4.92 3.18 -15.02
CA LEU A 78 6.34 3.04 -14.68
C LEU A 78 6.98 1.80 -15.35
N GLY A 79 6.21 0.98 -16.07
CA GLY A 79 6.67 -0.26 -16.67
C GLY A 79 6.90 -1.38 -15.66
N VAL A 80 6.25 -1.34 -14.50
CA VAL A 80 6.38 -2.35 -13.44
C VAL A 80 5.13 -3.21 -13.38
N ASP A 81 5.30 -4.52 -13.53
CA ASP A 81 4.23 -5.49 -13.26
C ASP A 81 4.19 -5.82 -11.76
N THR A 82 3.07 -5.54 -11.13
CA THR A 82 2.81 -5.80 -9.70
C THR A 82 1.69 -6.80 -9.46
N SER A 83 1.25 -7.52 -10.50
CA SER A 83 0.15 -8.49 -10.41
C SER A 83 0.37 -9.59 -9.36
N ALA A 84 1.63 -10.03 -9.17
CA ALA A 84 2.03 -11.03 -8.19
C ALA A 84 2.70 -10.44 -6.92
N SER A 85 2.69 -9.12 -6.76
CA SER A 85 3.36 -8.45 -5.64
C SER A 85 2.50 -8.49 -4.37
N SER A 86 3.16 -8.58 -3.21
CA SER A 86 2.53 -8.43 -1.90
C SER A 86 3.31 -7.46 -1.03
N VAL A 87 2.61 -6.75 -0.15
CA VAL A 87 3.21 -5.80 0.81
C VAL A 87 4.09 -6.56 1.79
N ALA A 88 3.77 -7.82 2.08
CA ALA A 88 4.60 -8.70 2.91
C ALA A 88 6.00 -8.97 2.32
N SER A 89 6.16 -8.82 1.01
CA SER A 89 7.43 -9.00 0.30
C SER A 89 7.78 -7.75 -0.53
N LEU A 90 7.49 -6.56 -0.02
CA LEU A 90 7.63 -5.30 -0.75
C LEU A 90 9.00 -5.13 -1.43
N TRP A 91 10.08 -5.60 -0.81
CA TRP A 91 11.44 -5.53 -1.35
C TRP A 91 11.68 -6.35 -2.63
N THR A 92 10.73 -7.21 -3.03
CA THR A 92 10.82 -7.99 -4.28
C THR A 92 10.15 -7.30 -5.47
N VAL A 93 9.51 -6.14 -5.26
CA VAL A 93 8.86 -5.38 -6.32
C VAL A 93 9.91 -4.95 -7.36
N PRO A 94 9.67 -5.18 -8.67
CA PRO A 94 10.62 -4.78 -9.70
C PRO A 94 10.84 -3.26 -9.70
N HIS A 95 12.10 -2.85 -9.80
CA HIS A 95 12.45 -1.43 -9.91
C HIS A 95 12.26 -0.94 -11.35
N PRO A 96 11.60 0.22 -11.59
CA PRO A 96 11.46 0.77 -12.93
C PRO A 96 12.81 1.07 -13.58
N THR A 97 13.05 0.55 -14.79
CA THR A 97 14.31 0.80 -15.53
C THR A 97 14.46 2.25 -15.97
N ILE A 98 13.37 3.01 -16.01
CA ILE A 98 13.34 4.44 -16.33
C ILE A 98 13.82 5.33 -15.17
N ALA A 99 13.93 4.79 -13.97
CA ALA A 99 14.38 5.50 -12.78
C ALA A 99 15.82 5.07 -12.40
N PRO A 100 16.64 5.97 -11.82
CA PRO A 100 17.94 5.60 -11.27
C PRO A 100 17.85 4.44 -10.29
N GLY A 101 18.84 3.54 -10.30
CA GLY A 101 18.87 2.36 -9.42
C GLY A 101 19.33 2.68 -7.99
N GLU A 102 20.10 3.75 -7.84
CA GLU A 102 20.47 4.31 -6.55
C GLU A 102 19.23 4.77 -5.78
N HIS A 103 19.22 4.49 -4.48
CA HIS A 103 18.08 4.78 -3.60
C HIS A 103 16.75 4.12 -4.07
N SER A 104 16.82 3.00 -4.79
CA SER A 104 15.63 2.24 -5.26
C SER A 104 14.64 1.88 -4.14
N SER A 105 15.12 1.40 -2.99
CA SER A 105 14.24 1.14 -1.84
C SER A 105 13.55 2.41 -1.34
N THR A 106 14.25 3.54 -1.33
CA THR A 106 13.68 4.83 -0.92
C THR A 106 12.63 5.31 -1.92
N PHE A 107 12.91 5.15 -3.22
CA PHE A 107 11.97 5.44 -4.30
C PHE A 107 10.69 4.61 -4.18
N LEU A 108 10.84 3.30 -3.94
CA LEU A 108 9.72 2.38 -3.73
C LEU A 108 8.85 2.81 -2.54
N ILE A 109 9.46 3.14 -1.40
CA ILE A 109 8.72 3.61 -0.21
C ILE A 109 8.01 4.94 -0.49
N LEU A 110 8.64 5.87 -1.24
CA LEU A 110 8.00 7.13 -1.63
C LEU A 110 6.74 6.88 -2.47
N LEU A 111 6.78 5.95 -3.43
CA LEU A 111 5.62 5.58 -4.23
C LEU A 111 4.52 4.95 -3.37
N CYS A 112 4.86 3.96 -2.53
CA CYS A 112 3.89 3.32 -1.63
C CYS A 112 3.23 4.33 -0.69
N TRP A 113 4.00 5.25 -0.12
CA TRP A 113 3.49 6.33 0.74
C TRP A 113 2.56 7.26 -0.03
N SER A 114 2.95 7.67 -1.24
CA SER A 114 2.16 8.56 -2.09
C SER A 114 0.85 7.91 -2.52
N LEU A 115 0.85 6.61 -2.84
CA LEU A 115 -0.34 5.83 -3.20
C LEU A 115 -1.33 5.76 -2.03
N TRP A 116 -0.82 5.42 -0.85
CA TRP A 116 -1.61 5.37 0.38
C TRP A 116 -2.26 6.74 0.69
N LYS A 117 -1.48 7.83 0.62
CA LYS A 117 -2.00 9.19 0.82
C LYS A 117 -3.04 9.57 -0.22
N HIS A 118 -2.78 9.33 -1.50
CA HIS A 118 -3.71 9.64 -2.58
C HIS A 118 -5.06 8.97 -2.36
N ARG A 119 -5.05 7.67 -2.02
CA ARG A 119 -6.27 6.93 -1.69
C ARG A 119 -6.98 7.52 -0.48
N ASN A 120 -6.25 7.91 0.57
CA ASN A 120 -6.86 8.51 1.75
C ASN A 120 -7.52 9.86 1.44
N ASP A 121 -6.94 10.67 0.57
CA ASP A 121 -7.59 11.91 0.13
C ASP A 121 -8.87 11.63 -0.65
N VAL A 122 -8.87 10.62 -1.52
CA VAL A 122 -10.08 10.22 -2.27
C VAL A 122 -11.18 9.76 -1.32
N VAL A 123 -10.85 8.92 -0.33
CA VAL A 123 -11.84 8.34 0.60
C VAL A 123 -12.33 9.35 1.64
N PHE A 124 -11.42 10.08 2.28
CA PHE A 124 -11.74 10.92 3.43
C PHE A 124 -11.98 12.38 3.07
N GLN A 125 -11.32 12.90 2.02
CA GLN A 125 -11.47 14.28 1.56
C GLN A 125 -12.31 14.43 0.31
N ARG A 126 -12.82 13.32 -0.25
CA ARG A 126 -13.57 13.29 -1.52
C ARG A 126 -12.80 13.95 -2.66
N ALA A 127 -11.47 13.87 -2.63
CA ALA A 127 -10.62 14.35 -3.71
C ALA A 127 -10.85 13.49 -4.97
N PRO A 128 -10.68 14.04 -6.17
CA PRO A 128 -10.75 13.26 -7.40
C PRO A 128 -9.56 12.27 -7.49
N ALA A 129 -9.85 11.04 -7.91
CA ALA A 129 -8.83 10.08 -8.31
C ALA A 129 -8.22 10.53 -9.65
N SER A 130 -7.05 11.16 -9.60
CA SER A 130 -6.40 11.82 -10.74
C SER A 130 -4.92 11.45 -10.80
N SER A 131 -4.51 10.85 -11.93
CA SER A 131 -3.12 10.48 -12.18
C SER A 131 -2.21 11.69 -12.22
N GLN A 132 -2.62 12.77 -12.90
CA GLN A 132 -1.84 14.01 -12.95
C GLN A 132 -1.59 14.59 -11.56
N ARG A 133 -2.61 14.60 -10.69
CA ARG A 133 -2.47 15.04 -9.30
C ARG A 133 -1.49 14.14 -8.55
N PHE A 134 -1.62 12.82 -8.70
CA PHE A 134 -0.74 11.85 -8.06
C PHE A 134 0.73 12.07 -8.43
N TRP A 135 1.06 12.19 -9.72
CA TRP A 135 2.44 12.40 -10.16
C TRP A 135 3.01 13.76 -9.74
N THR A 136 2.16 14.80 -9.74
CA THR A 136 2.53 16.12 -9.21
C THR A 136 2.91 16.01 -7.73
N THR A 137 2.08 15.33 -6.92
CA THR A 137 2.37 15.10 -5.50
C THR A 137 3.62 14.23 -5.29
N CYS A 138 3.87 13.23 -6.14
CA CYS A 138 5.11 12.44 -6.07
C CYS A 138 6.36 13.32 -6.31
N CYS A 139 6.28 14.26 -7.24
CA CYS A 139 7.34 15.23 -7.49
C CYS A 139 7.57 16.17 -6.30
N GLU A 140 6.50 16.62 -5.63
CA GLU A 140 6.59 17.44 -4.42
C GLU A 140 7.21 16.65 -3.26
N GLU A 141 6.78 15.41 -3.03
CA GLU A 141 7.36 14.52 -2.03
C GLU A 141 8.85 14.24 -2.31
N ALA A 142 9.23 13.97 -3.56
CA ALA A 142 10.63 13.74 -3.90
C ALA A 142 11.51 14.96 -3.59
N ARG A 143 11.01 16.17 -3.83
CA ARG A 143 11.70 17.42 -3.46
C ARG A 143 11.82 17.58 -1.94
N LEU A 144 10.82 17.18 -1.17
CA LEU A 144 10.91 17.21 0.30
C LEU A 144 11.92 16.17 0.83
N TRP A 145 11.96 14.99 0.20
CA TRP A 145 12.87 13.91 0.61
C TRP A 145 14.32 14.19 0.20
N ARG A 146 14.52 14.91 -0.92
CA ARG A 146 15.82 15.44 -1.38
C ARG A 146 16.57 16.18 -0.28
N GLU A 147 15.88 16.94 0.57
CA GLU A 147 16.50 17.68 1.67
C GLU A 147 17.12 16.78 2.76
N ARG A 148 16.76 15.50 2.79
CA ARG A 148 17.34 14.50 3.70
C ARG A 148 18.53 13.77 3.09
N PHE A 149 18.79 13.95 1.80
CA PHE A 149 19.90 13.31 1.11
C PHE A 149 21.19 14.12 1.26
N LYS A 150 22.32 13.42 1.12
CA LYS A 150 23.62 14.09 0.99
C LYS A 150 23.59 14.99 -0.26
N PRO A 151 24.29 16.13 -0.27
CA PRO A 151 24.33 17.02 -1.44
C PRO A 151 24.68 16.31 -2.76
N SER A 152 25.57 15.31 -2.71
CA SER A 152 25.94 14.48 -3.89
C SER A 152 24.80 13.67 -4.48
N ASP A 153 23.82 13.30 -3.64
CA ASP A 153 22.76 12.35 -3.99
C ASP A 153 21.45 13.08 -4.32
N GLN A 154 21.37 14.38 -4.08
CA GLN A 154 20.16 15.18 -4.37
C GLN A 154 19.75 15.12 -5.84
N VAL A 155 20.74 14.97 -6.74
CA VAL A 155 20.51 14.78 -8.19
C VAL A 155 19.65 13.56 -8.50
N ILE A 156 19.67 12.53 -7.65
CA ILE A 156 18.87 11.31 -7.82
C ILE A 156 17.38 11.64 -7.60
N ALA A 157 17.06 12.45 -6.59
CA ALA A 157 15.69 12.91 -6.37
C ALA A 157 15.20 13.84 -7.49
N ASP A 158 16.09 14.65 -8.08
CA ASP A 158 15.78 15.47 -9.25
C ASP A 158 15.51 14.60 -10.50
N ALA A 159 16.23 13.48 -10.65
CA ALA A 159 15.95 12.48 -11.69
C ALA A 159 14.60 11.79 -11.48
N TRP A 160 14.23 11.43 -10.23
CA TRP A 160 12.89 10.92 -9.93
C TRP A 160 11.80 11.91 -10.34
N CYS A 161 12.00 13.20 -10.06
CA CYS A 161 11.06 14.24 -10.49
C CYS A 161 10.91 14.31 -12.00
N SER A 162 11.99 14.08 -12.76
CA SER A 162 11.94 14.03 -14.22
C SER A 162 11.10 12.85 -14.71
N VAL A 163 11.24 11.67 -14.08
CA VAL A 163 10.39 10.51 -14.35
C VAL A 163 8.92 10.85 -14.09
N PHE A 164 8.58 11.38 -12.91
CA PHE A 164 7.19 11.70 -12.57
C PHE A 164 6.54 12.73 -13.49
N ARG A 165 7.30 13.71 -13.98
CA ARG A 165 6.77 14.74 -14.90
C ARG A 165 6.55 14.21 -16.32
N SER A 166 7.13 13.07 -16.68
CA SER A 166 6.92 12.42 -17.98
C SER A 166 5.68 11.54 -18.03
N MET A 167 5.02 11.34 -16.89
CA MET A 167 3.78 10.55 -16.74
C MET A 167 2.54 11.44 -16.89
#